data_AF-A0A7J2LL29-F1
#
_entry.id   AF-A0A7J2LL29-F1
#
_cell.length_a   1.000
_cell.length_b   1.000
_cell.length_c   1.000
_cell.angle_alpha   90.00
_cell.angle_beta   90.00
_cell.angle_gamma   90.00
#
_symmetry.space_group_name_H-M   'P 1'
#
loop_
_entity.id
_entity.type
_entity.pdbx_description
1 polymer ?
#
loop_
_entity_poly.entity_id
_entity_poly.type
_entity_poly.pdbx_seq_one_letter_code
_entity_poly.pdbx_strand_id
1 'polypeptide(L)'
;MKTSFSYTKKIKSFDKAVFIGFGGEGFSLTSKDFEHFIKKKKRELNELKRKNKKLVLITHAPPFGYLDKVDSHHAGNKSFRDFILRFRPLLHICGHFHEHAKKTATLEKTKIINPGPEGKIIQIA
;
A
#
# COMPACT_ATOMS: atom_id res chain seq x y z
N MET A 1 11.34 -8.60 20.65
CA MET A 1 10.63 -7.30 20.67
C MET A 1 9.44 -7.39 19.70
N LYS A 2 8.21 -7.52 20.20
CA LYS A 2 7.00 -7.40 19.36
C LYS A 2 6.63 -5.93 19.31
N THR A 3 6.90 -5.25 18.20
CA THR A 3 6.51 -3.84 18.04
C THR A 3 5.27 -3.78 17.16
N SER A 4 4.13 -3.38 17.73
CA SER A 4 2.91 -3.08 17.01
C SER A 4 2.86 -1.60 16.65
N PHE A 5 2.60 -1.27 15.40
CA PHE A 5 2.45 0.12 14.95
C PHE A 5 1.11 0.32 14.24
N SER A 6 0.40 1.40 14.59
CA SER A 6 -0.65 1.95 13.73
C SER A 6 0.00 2.88 12.70
N TYR A 7 -0.14 2.53 11.42
CA TYR A 7 0.52 3.23 10.31
C TYR A 7 -0.35 4.29 9.64
N THR A 8 -1.54 4.61 10.14
CA THR A 8 -2.40 5.62 9.49
C THR A 8 -1.68 6.96 9.40
N LYS A 9 -1.45 7.44 8.16
CA LYS A 9 -0.81 8.71 7.82
C LYS A 9 0.64 8.81 8.32
N LYS A 10 1.42 7.73 8.23
CA LYS A 10 2.82 7.67 8.72
C LYS A 10 3.79 7.07 7.72
N ILE A 11 5.04 7.54 7.79
CA ILE A 11 6.21 6.92 7.15
C ILE A 11 7.14 6.43 8.26
N LYS A 12 7.60 5.19 8.18
CA LYS A 12 8.54 4.61 9.14
C LYS A 12 9.63 3.81 8.44
N SER A 13 10.88 4.12 8.74
CA SER A 13 12.05 3.44 8.20
C SER A 13 12.59 2.38 9.18
N PHE A 14 12.96 1.21 8.65
CA PHE A 14 13.65 0.14 9.37
C PHE A 14 14.78 -0.37 8.48
N ASP A 15 16.04 -0.20 8.90
CA ASP A 15 17.24 -0.57 8.15
C ASP A 15 17.07 -0.47 6.63
N LYS A 16 16.76 -1.57 5.93
CA LYS A 16 16.65 -1.65 4.45
C LYS A 16 15.28 -1.29 3.87
N ALA A 17 14.24 -1.15 4.68
CA ALA A 17 12.87 -0.95 4.23
C ALA A 17 12.21 0.31 4.80
N VAL A 18 11.25 0.86 4.06
CA VAL A 18 10.43 1.99 4.48
C VAL A 18 8.98 1.60 4.30
N PHE A 19 8.18 1.81 5.34
CA PHE A 19 6.76 1.55 5.36
C PHE A 19 6.02 2.87 5.28
N ILE A 20 5.10 2.97 4.33
CA ILE A 20 4.11 4.05 4.25
C ILE A 20 2.77 3.43 4.58
N GLY A 21 2.12 3.91 5.65
CA GLY A 21 0.74 3.53 5.91
C GLY A 21 -0.24 4.64 5.62
N PHE A 22 -1.35 4.25 5.02
CA PHE A 22 -2.50 5.12 4.83
C PHE A 22 -3.80 4.33 5.00
N GLY A 23 -4.49 4.56 6.12
CA GLY A 23 -5.77 3.92 6.44
C GLY A 23 -6.90 4.95 6.49
N GLY A 24 -8.14 4.46 6.53
CA GLY A 24 -9.34 5.26 6.31
C GLY A 24 -9.78 5.18 4.84
N GLU A 25 -10.82 5.94 4.49
CA GLU A 25 -11.37 6.15 3.11
C GLU A 25 -12.50 5.21 2.64
N GLY A 26 -12.74 4.09 3.32
CA GLY A 26 -13.83 3.16 2.95
C GLY A 26 -13.77 2.78 1.46
N PHE A 27 -14.87 3.02 0.74
CA PHE A 27 -15.05 2.72 -0.69
C PHE A 27 -14.69 3.90 -1.61
N SER A 28 -13.90 4.87 -1.14
CA SER A 28 -13.57 6.04 -1.95
C SER A 28 -12.68 5.67 -3.14
N LEU A 29 -13.13 6.03 -4.35
CA LEU A 29 -12.42 5.77 -5.60
C LEU A 29 -11.12 6.57 -5.73
N THR A 30 -11.02 7.71 -5.07
CA THR A 30 -9.83 8.57 -5.01
C THR A 30 -9.66 9.14 -3.61
N SER A 31 -8.45 9.61 -3.30
CA SER A 31 -8.16 10.23 -2.01
C SER A 31 -7.27 11.46 -2.11
N LYS A 32 -7.92 12.62 -1.92
CA LYS A 32 -7.24 13.91 -1.77
C LYS A 32 -6.34 13.94 -0.54
N ASP A 33 -6.73 13.24 0.52
CA ASP A 33 -6.01 13.15 1.78
C ASP A 33 -4.67 12.41 1.61
N PHE A 34 -4.72 11.26 0.93
CA PHE A 34 -3.54 10.51 0.55
C PHE A 34 -2.65 11.29 -0.41
N GLU A 35 -3.24 11.88 -1.45
CA GLU A 35 -2.52 12.71 -2.41
C GLU A 35 -1.80 13.89 -1.73
N HIS A 36 -2.47 14.58 -0.81
CA HIS A 36 -1.89 15.67 -0.04
C HIS A 36 -0.77 15.17 0.87
N PHE A 37 -0.97 14.04 1.54
CA PHE A 37 0.06 13.41 2.37
C PHE A 37 1.32 13.07 1.56
N ILE A 38 1.16 12.43 0.40
CA ILE A 38 2.28 12.12 -0.51
C ILE A 38 2.95 13.40 -1.02
N LYS A 39 2.17 14.44 -1.36
CA LYS A 39 2.71 15.75 -1.78
C LYS A 39 3.55 16.39 -0.66
N LYS A 40 3.06 16.40 0.57
CA LYS A 40 3.76 16.93 1.75
C LYS A 40 5.04 16.15 2.05
N LYS A 41 5.05 14.84 1.77
CA LYS A 41 6.20 13.94 1.99
C LYS A 41 7.10 13.74 0.77
N LYS A 42 6.89 14.48 -0.33
CA LYS A 42 7.62 14.29 -1.60
C LYS A 42 9.15 14.32 -1.45
N ARG A 43 9.68 15.25 -0.63
CA ARG A 43 11.13 15.33 -0.37
C ARG A 43 11.64 14.04 0.27
N GLU A 44 11.07 13.65 1.41
CA GLU A 44 11.39 12.41 2.15
C GLU A 44 11.33 11.18 1.21
N LEU A 45 10.26 11.03 0.43
CA LEU A 45 10.11 9.93 -0.54
C LEU A 45 11.22 9.90 -1.61
N ASN A 46 11.62 11.07 -2.11
CA ASN A 46 12.71 11.15 -3.08
C ASN A 46 14.05 10.76 -2.46
N GLU A 47 14.31 11.10 -1.19
CA GLU A 47 15.54 10.69 -0.50
C GLU A 47 15.58 9.18 -0.28
N LEU A 48 14.46 8.59 0.10
CA LEU A 48 14.33 7.15 0.29
C LEU A 48 14.58 6.39 -1.02
N LYS A 49 14.07 6.92 -2.14
CA LYS A 49 14.34 6.41 -3.48
C LYS A 49 15.82 6.50 -3.84
N ARG A 50 16.48 7.63 -3.57
CA ARG A 50 17.94 7.80 -3.79
C ARG A 50 18.78 6.82 -2.97
N LYS A 51 18.35 6.51 -1.75
CA LYS A 51 19.01 5.54 -0.85
C LYS A 51 18.69 4.07 -1.20
N ASN A 52 17.97 3.83 -2.30
CA ASN A 52 17.53 2.50 -2.75
C ASN A 52 16.86 1.67 -1.64
N LYS A 53 16.08 2.33 -0.77
CA LYS A 53 15.35 1.63 0.30
C LYS A 53 14.14 0.91 -0.29
N LYS A 54 13.87 -0.31 0.19
CA LYS A 54 12.71 -1.10 -0.22
C LYS A 54 11.44 -0.45 0.31
N LEU A 55 10.61 0.07 -0.59
CA LEU A 55 9.37 0.73 -0.20
C LEU A 55 8.24 -0.29 -0.04
N VAL A 56 7.52 -0.24 1.07
CA VAL A 56 6.32 -1.01 1.36
C VAL A 56 5.16 -0.05 1.60
N LEU A 57 4.13 -0.14 0.77
CA LEU A 57 2.87 0.58 0.95
C LEU A 57 1.90 -0.30 1.75
N ILE A 58 1.25 0.26 2.75
CA ILE A 58 0.20 -0.41 3.53
C ILE A 58 -1.05 0.49 3.46
N THR A 59 -2.14 -0.02 2.90
CA THR A 59 -3.42 0.70 2.87
C THR A 59 -4.57 -0.17 3.35
N HIS A 60 -5.69 0.46 3.70
CA HIS A 60 -6.90 -0.31 3.97
C HIS A 60 -7.51 -0.84 2.65
N ALA A 61 -7.88 0.05 1.74
CA ALA A 61 -8.41 -0.35 0.44
C ALA A 61 -7.30 -0.75 -0.55
N PRO A 62 -7.56 -1.68 -1.48
CA PRO A 62 -6.63 -2.05 -2.54
C PRO A 62 -6.50 -0.97 -3.62
N PRO A 63 -5.53 -1.07 -4.55
CA PRO A 63 -5.46 -0.16 -5.69
C PRO A 63 -6.48 -0.55 -6.75
N PHE A 64 -7.03 0.44 -7.45
CA PHE A 64 -8.05 0.22 -8.47
C PHE A 64 -7.60 -0.76 -9.57
N GLY A 65 -8.40 -1.80 -9.80
CA GLY A 65 -8.14 -2.87 -10.78
C GLY A 65 -7.43 -4.11 -10.25
N TYR A 66 -7.04 -4.14 -8.97
CA TYR A 66 -6.29 -5.26 -8.38
C TYR A 66 -6.79 -5.61 -6.98
N LEU A 67 -7.22 -6.86 -6.77
CA LEU A 67 -7.78 -7.34 -5.49
C LEU A 67 -8.98 -6.49 -4.98
N ASP A 68 -9.73 -5.90 -5.91
CA ASP A 68 -10.73 -4.87 -5.63
C ASP A 68 -12.09 -5.11 -6.29
N LYS A 69 -12.27 -6.28 -6.90
CA LYS A 69 -13.50 -6.63 -7.59
C LYS A 69 -14.55 -7.10 -6.59
N VAL A 70 -15.63 -6.33 -6.44
CA VAL A 70 -16.83 -6.69 -5.68
C VAL A 70 -17.94 -6.91 -6.69
N ASP A 71 -18.52 -8.12 -6.71
CA ASP A 71 -19.42 -8.58 -7.77
C ASP A 71 -18.83 -8.38 -9.18
N SER A 72 -19.43 -7.51 -9.98
CA SER A 72 -19.02 -7.18 -11.35
C SER A 72 -18.24 -5.87 -11.48
N HIS A 73 -17.96 -5.16 -10.38
CA HIS A 73 -17.38 -3.81 -10.41
C HIS A 73 -16.06 -3.73 -9.64
N HIS A 74 -15.21 -2.78 -10.02
CA HIS A 74 -13.97 -2.45 -9.31
C HIS A 74 -14.24 -1.35 -8.27
N ALA A 75 -13.92 -1.63 -7.01
CA ALA A 75 -14.12 -0.74 -5.88
C ALA A 75 -12.80 -0.30 -5.21
N GLY A 76 -11.67 -0.48 -5.89
CA GLY A 76 -10.36 -0.06 -5.39
C GLY A 76 -10.11 1.44 -5.58
N ASN A 77 -8.99 1.91 -5.03
CA ASN A 77 -8.66 3.33 -5.02
C ASN A 77 -7.64 3.68 -6.12
N LYS A 78 -7.97 4.65 -6.96
CA LYS A 78 -7.15 5.14 -8.09
C LYS A 78 -5.92 5.89 -7.61
N SER A 79 -6.00 6.65 -6.51
CA SER A 79 -4.85 7.38 -5.97
C SER A 79 -3.76 6.41 -5.49
N PHE A 80 -4.13 5.24 -4.94
CA PHE A 80 -3.17 4.18 -4.60
C PHE A 80 -2.55 3.55 -5.86
N ARG A 81 -3.35 3.29 -6.90
CA ARG A 81 -2.85 2.80 -8.19
C ARG A 81 -1.82 3.78 -8.79
N ASP A 82 -2.12 5.07 -8.81
CA ASP A 82 -1.25 6.10 -9.36
C ASP A 82 0.05 6.22 -8.56
N PHE A 83 -0.01 6.06 -7.23
CA PHE A 83 1.18 5.99 -6.40
C PHE A 83 2.05 4.79 -6.76
N ILE A 84 1.46 3.61 -6.96
CA ILE A 84 2.19 2.40 -7.33
C ILE A 84 2.88 2.58 -8.68
N LEU A 85 2.18 3.12 -9.68
CA LEU A 85 2.73 3.39 -11.01
C LEU A 85 3.93 4.36 -10.93
N ARG A 86 3.85 5.37 -10.07
CA ARG A 86 4.89 6.40 -9.93
C ARG A 86 6.10 5.93 -9.12
N PHE A 87 5.87 5.28 -7.98
CA PHE A 87 6.91 4.97 -7.00
C PHE A 87 7.37 3.51 -7.02
N ARG A 88 6.61 2.61 -7.65
CA ARG A 88 6.91 1.17 -7.80
C ARG A 88 7.40 0.53 -6.49
N PRO A 89 6.58 0.57 -5.41
CA PRO A 89 6.95 -0.06 -4.15
C PRO A 89 7.25 -1.55 -4.35
N LEU A 90 8.11 -2.12 -3.51
CA LEU A 90 8.38 -3.56 -3.52
C LEU A 90 7.10 -4.35 -3.19
N LEU A 91 6.36 -3.89 -2.17
CA LEU A 91 5.12 -4.51 -1.71
C LEU A 91 4.03 -3.46 -1.52
N HIS A 92 2.80 -3.85 -1.84
CA HIS A 92 1.59 -3.17 -1.40
C HIS A 92 0.73 -4.15 -0.61
N ILE A 93 0.55 -3.89 0.68
CA ILE A 93 -0.29 -4.67 1.57
C ILE A 93 -1.62 -3.94 1.73
N CYS A 94 -2.72 -4.62 1.40
CA CYS A 94 -4.07 -4.05 1.44
C CYS A 94 -5.06 -5.01 2.11
N GLY A 95 -6.31 -4.58 2.30
CA GLY A 95 -7.39 -5.38 2.85
C GLY A 95 -8.74 -4.97 2.26
N HIS A 96 -9.70 -4.66 3.13
CA HIS A 96 -11.06 -4.19 2.81
C HIS A 96 -12.00 -5.25 2.20
N PHE A 97 -11.59 -5.94 1.13
CA PHE A 97 -12.44 -6.92 0.47
C PHE A 97 -12.07 -8.35 0.88
N HIS A 98 -12.96 -8.98 1.67
CA HIS A 98 -12.72 -10.30 2.26
C HIS A 98 -12.69 -11.42 1.21
N GLU A 99 -13.39 -11.26 0.09
CA GLU A 99 -13.34 -12.20 -1.05
C GLU A 99 -11.95 -12.29 -1.70
N HIS A 100 -11.09 -11.31 -1.44
CA HIS A 100 -9.70 -11.27 -1.89
C HIS A 100 -8.69 -11.61 -0.80
N ALA A 101 -9.14 -12.04 0.38
CA ALA A 101 -8.25 -12.50 1.45
C ALA A 101 -7.33 -13.62 0.94
N LYS A 102 -6.07 -13.58 1.40
CA LYS A 102 -4.97 -14.49 1.04
C LYS A 102 -4.52 -14.43 -0.43
N LYS A 103 -5.16 -13.61 -1.27
CA LYS A 103 -4.79 -13.45 -2.70
C LYS A 103 -3.66 -12.44 -2.90
N THR A 104 -3.01 -12.57 -4.05
CA THR A 104 -1.94 -11.67 -4.48
C THR A 104 -2.15 -11.26 -5.93
N ALA A 105 -1.67 -10.07 -6.29
CA ALA A 105 -1.64 -9.58 -7.65
C ALA A 105 -0.32 -8.85 -7.93
N THR A 106 -0.08 -8.47 -9.17
CA THR A 106 1.11 -7.72 -9.57
C THR A 106 0.70 -6.55 -10.46
N LEU A 107 1.20 -5.37 -10.11
CA LEU A 107 1.12 -4.15 -10.93
C LEU A 107 2.55 -3.65 -11.13
N GLU A 108 3.01 -3.60 -12.38
CA GLU A 108 4.41 -3.33 -12.72
C GLU A 108 5.34 -4.35 -12.02
N LYS A 109 6.23 -3.87 -11.14
CA LYS A 109 7.12 -4.68 -10.29
C LYS A 109 6.63 -4.77 -8.84
N THR A 110 5.45 -4.21 -8.55
CA THR A 110 4.88 -4.18 -7.20
C THR A 110 4.06 -5.43 -6.97
N LYS A 111 4.37 -6.17 -5.92
CA LYS A 111 3.53 -7.29 -5.47
C LYS A 111 2.48 -6.78 -4.49
N ILE A 112 1.21 -6.94 -4.87
CA ILE A 112 0.03 -6.55 -4.09
C ILE A 112 -0.45 -7.77 -3.33
N ILE A 113 -0.70 -7.63 -2.03
CA ILE A 113 -1.06 -8.74 -1.15
C ILE A 113 -2.22 -8.31 -0.24
N ASN A 114 -3.30 -9.08 -0.27
CA ASN A 114 -4.31 -9.04 0.77
C ASN A 114 -4.07 -10.25 1.69
N PRO A 115 -3.50 -10.07 2.90
CA PRO A 115 -3.15 -11.18 3.77
C PRO A 115 -4.39 -11.81 4.42
N GLY A 116 -5.54 -11.15 4.40
CA GLY A 116 -6.70 -11.54 5.19
C GLY A 116 -6.50 -11.35 6.71
N PRO A 117 -7.51 -11.69 7.53
CA PRO A 117 -7.50 -11.45 8.97
C PRO A 117 -6.44 -12.28 9.72
N GLU A 118 -6.03 -13.43 9.17
CA GLU A 118 -5.01 -14.30 9.76
C GLU A 118 -3.58 -13.78 9.59
N GLY A 119 -3.39 -12.78 8.71
CA GLY A 119 -2.06 -12.26 8.39
C GLY A 119 -1.25 -13.21 7.49
N LYS A 120 -0.03 -12.80 7.15
CA LYS A 120 0.91 -13.57 6.33
C LYS A 120 2.34 -13.21 6.67
N ILE A 121 3.21 -14.23 6.81
CA ILE A 121 4.66 -14.03 6.89
C ILE A 121 5.21 -13.93 5.47
N ILE A 122 5.94 -12.85 5.20
CA ILE A 122 6.52 -12.58 3.88
C ILE A 122 8.02 -12.35 4.05
N GLN A 123 8.81 -13.10 3.29
CA GLN A 123 10.25 -12.88 3.16
C GLN A 123 10.51 -11.99 1.94
N ILE A 124 11.28 -10.92 2.15
CA ILE A 124 11.69 -9.98 1.10
C ILE A 124 13.20 -10.08 0.89
N ALA A 125 13.62 -10.71 -0.21
CA ALA A 125 15.01 -10.79 -0.65
C ALA A 125 15.56 -9.41 -0.99
#